data_AF-A0A7C3NRU6-F1
#
_entry.id   AF-A0A7C3NRU6-F1
#
_cell.length_a   1.000
_cell.length_b   1.000
_cell.length_c   1.000
_cell.angle_alpha   90.00
_cell.angle_beta   90.00
_cell.angle_gamma   90.00
#
_symmetry.space_group_name_H-M   'P 1'
#
loop_
_entity.id
_entity.type
_entity.pdbx_description
1 polymer ?
#
loop_
_entity_poly.entity_id
_entity_poly.type
_entity_poly.pdbx_seq_one_letter_code
_entity_poly.pdbx_strand_id
1 'polypeptide(L)'
;HADVFTGQIDSYLPGYFRPTKRWDLIVVADGNLLACIEVKSQAGPSYGNNFNNRVEEAIGNAHDFWKAYQEKAFRTTMKPFLGYIMLLEHDEASTRPVREHEPHFKVRSEFKNASYARRYELFCEKAFREGLYDATAFLMSEKDSGLDGEYIEPSKELAFKNLAAALYGRAIAYCRQRGNSGHI
;
A
#
# COMPACT_ATOMS: atom_id res chain seq x y z
N HIS A 1 24.53 0.40 7.16
CA HIS A 1 23.85 1.72 7.25
C HIS A 1 22.52 1.58 6.54
N ALA A 2 21.44 2.14 7.09
CA ALA A 2 20.13 2.12 6.44
C ALA A 2 19.66 3.56 6.28
N ASP A 3 19.32 3.91 5.05
CA ASP A 3 18.86 5.23 4.65
C ASP A 3 17.36 5.15 4.35
N VAL A 4 16.60 6.08 4.93
CA VAL A 4 15.15 6.21 4.73
C VAL A 4 14.90 7.46 3.90
N PHE A 5 14.26 7.30 2.75
CA PHE A 5 13.92 8.40 1.85
C PHE A 5 12.40 8.54 1.74
N THR A 6 11.90 9.76 1.82
CA THR A 6 10.46 10.04 1.81
C THR A 6 10.08 11.09 0.77
N GLY A 7 9.19 10.74 -0.18
CA GLY A 7 8.48 11.68 -1.07
C GLY A 7 9.31 12.69 -1.88
N GLN A 8 10.62 12.51 -2.01
CA GLN A 8 11.57 13.46 -2.63
C GLN A 8 12.24 12.86 -3.87
N ILE A 9 13.18 13.59 -4.47
CA ILE A 9 13.91 13.12 -5.67
C ILE A 9 14.69 11.82 -5.43
N ASP A 10 15.03 11.53 -4.18
CA ASP A 10 15.77 10.33 -3.80
C ASP A 10 14.86 9.11 -3.58
N SER A 11 13.53 9.24 -3.69
CA SER A 11 12.59 8.11 -3.57
C SER A 11 12.12 7.53 -4.91
N TYR A 12 12.84 7.84 -5.99
CA TYR A 12 12.56 7.26 -7.31
C TYR A 12 13.17 5.86 -7.42
N LEU A 13 12.34 4.91 -7.85
CA LEU A 13 12.78 3.57 -8.22
C LEU A 13 12.48 3.32 -9.71
N PRO A 14 13.34 2.55 -10.41
CA PRO A 14 13.01 2.04 -11.74
C PRO A 14 11.68 1.27 -11.75
N GLY A 15 10.89 1.50 -12.80
CA GLY A 15 9.75 0.64 -13.14
C GLY A 15 10.13 -0.36 -14.24
N TYR A 16 9.22 -1.27 -14.56
CA TYR A 16 9.33 -2.14 -15.72
C TYR A 16 8.55 -1.61 -16.92
N PHE A 17 7.28 -1.22 -16.69
CA PHE A 17 6.39 -0.69 -17.72
C PHE A 17 6.53 0.83 -17.90
N ARG A 18 7.21 1.50 -16.97
CA ARG A 18 7.54 2.93 -17.04
C ARG A 18 8.98 3.17 -16.59
N PRO A 19 9.63 4.28 -17.00
CA PRO A 19 11.02 4.53 -16.67
C PRO A 19 11.29 4.55 -15.16
N THR A 20 10.48 5.31 -14.40
CA THR A 20 10.60 5.42 -12.95
C THR A 20 9.26 5.69 -12.28
N LYS A 21 9.20 5.41 -10.98
CA LYS A 21 8.14 5.83 -10.06
C LYS A 21 8.75 6.50 -8.85
N ARG A 22 8.18 7.62 -8.42
CA ARG A 22 8.41 8.19 -7.09
C ARG A 22 7.53 7.49 -6.07
N TRP A 23 8.13 6.99 -5.01
CA TRP A 23 7.45 6.33 -3.89
C TRP A 23 7.39 7.24 -2.67
N ASP A 24 6.41 7.01 -1.79
CA ASP A 24 6.23 7.83 -0.59
C ASP A 24 7.31 7.53 0.46
N LEU A 25 7.73 6.26 0.57
CA LEU A 25 8.84 5.85 1.42
C LEU A 25 9.63 4.71 0.78
N ILE A 26 10.95 4.84 0.76
CA ILE A 26 11.87 3.72 0.45
C ILE A 26 12.92 3.60 1.55
N VAL A 27 13.39 2.38 1.77
CA VAL A 27 14.50 2.09 2.68
C VAL A 27 15.58 1.36 1.91
N VAL A 28 16.79 1.92 1.90
CA VAL A 28 17.96 1.32 1.26
C VAL A 28 19.00 1.02 2.32
N ALA A 29 19.43 -0.24 2.40
CA ALA A 29 20.45 -0.68 3.35
C ALA A 29 21.68 -1.20 2.60
N ASP A 30 22.83 -0.56 2.81
CA ASP A 30 24.10 -0.89 2.15
C ASP A 30 23.96 -1.02 0.61
N GLY A 31 23.18 -0.12 0.01
CA GLY A 31 22.86 -0.11 -1.42
C GLY A 31 21.83 -1.14 -1.89
N ASN A 32 21.22 -1.90 -0.97
CA ASN A 32 20.16 -2.87 -1.27
C ASN A 32 18.79 -2.28 -0.94
N LEU A 33 17.82 -2.43 -1.84
CA LEU A 33 16.44 -2.06 -1.55
C LEU A 33 15.86 -3.01 -0.50
N LEU A 34 15.54 -2.47 0.68
CA LEU A 34 14.98 -3.23 1.80
C LEU A 34 13.45 -3.17 1.79
N ALA A 35 12.90 -1.97 1.65
CA ALA A 35 11.47 -1.73 1.76
C ALA A 35 11.03 -0.56 0.88
N CYS A 36 9.77 -0.61 0.48
CA CYS A 36 9.10 0.39 -0.30
C CYS A 36 7.63 0.47 0.17
N ILE A 37 7.11 1.67 0.41
CA ILE A 37 5.73 1.88 0.86
C ILE A 37 5.10 3.00 0.04
N GLU A 38 3.90 2.74 -0.46
CA GLU A 38 3.02 3.77 -1.01
C GLU A 38 1.95 4.15 0.02
N VAL A 39 1.71 5.44 0.16
CA VAL A 39 0.66 6.00 1.01
C VAL A 39 -0.32 6.75 0.12
N LYS A 40 -1.60 6.44 0.27
CA LYS A 40 -2.69 7.12 -0.43
C LYS A 40 -3.69 7.63 0.58
N SER A 41 -4.16 8.85 0.35
CA SER A 41 -5.32 9.40 1.05
C SER A 41 -6.43 9.77 0.09
N GLN A 42 -7.67 9.72 0.57
CA GLN A 42 -8.84 10.17 -0.18
C GLN A 42 -9.83 10.90 0.72
N ALA A 43 -10.18 12.10 0.30
CA ALA A 43 -11.21 12.95 0.89
C ALA A 43 -12.27 13.31 -0.17
N GLY A 44 -13.46 13.70 0.27
CA GLY A 44 -14.62 14.00 -0.56
C GLY A 44 -14.47 15.26 -1.45
N PRO A 45 -15.46 15.54 -2.32
CA PRO A 45 -16.74 14.82 -2.46
C PRO A 45 -16.74 13.70 -3.53
N SER A 46 -15.70 13.59 -4.36
CA SER A 46 -15.71 12.74 -5.56
C SER A 46 -15.23 11.30 -5.32
N TYR A 47 -15.85 10.60 -4.36
CA TYR A 47 -15.38 9.27 -3.94
C TYR A 47 -15.39 8.21 -5.05
N GLY A 48 -16.37 8.23 -5.95
CA GLY A 48 -16.53 7.23 -7.02
C GLY A 48 -15.41 7.24 -8.05
N ASN A 49 -15.19 8.38 -8.70
CA ASN A 49 -14.12 8.51 -9.69
C ASN A 49 -12.75 8.26 -9.05
N ASN A 50 -12.55 8.74 -7.82
CA ASN A 50 -11.27 8.58 -7.15
C ASN A 50 -11.03 7.13 -6.70
N PHE A 51 -12.06 6.39 -6.28
CA PHE A 51 -11.94 4.99 -5.89
C PHE A 51 -11.37 4.12 -7.02
N ASN A 52 -11.99 4.17 -8.21
CA ASN A 52 -11.56 3.36 -9.34
C ASN A 52 -10.13 3.70 -9.77
N ASN A 53 -9.82 4.99 -9.91
CA ASN A 53 -8.47 5.44 -10.24
C ASN A 53 -7.43 4.95 -9.22
N ARG A 54 -7.76 4.97 -7.92
CA ARG A 54 -6.83 4.52 -6.87
C ARG A 54 -6.62 3.02 -6.86
N VAL A 55 -7.66 2.24 -7.13
CA VAL A 55 -7.53 0.78 -7.30
C VAL A 55 -6.63 0.46 -8.49
N GLU A 56 -6.85 1.11 -9.64
CA GLU A 56 -6.02 0.93 -10.84
C GLU A 56 -4.55 1.32 -10.58
N GLU A 57 -4.31 2.47 -9.95
CA GLU A 57 -2.96 2.92 -9.58
C GLU A 57 -2.27 1.94 -8.65
N ALA A 58 -2.94 1.47 -7.60
CA ALA A 58 -2.36 0.56 -6.63
C ALA A 58 -2.01 -0.80 -7.26
N ILE A 59 -2.93 -1.37 -8.06
CA ILE A 59 -2.65 -2.61 -8.81
C ILE A 59 -1.49 -2.41 -9.78
N GLY A 60 -1.52 -1.33 -10.56
CA GLY A 60 -0.47 -1.01 -11.53
C GLY A 60 0.89 -0.79 -10.86
N ASN A 61 0.93 -0.10 -9.72
CA ASN A 61 2.16 0.14 -8.96
C ASN A 61 2.76 -1.16 -8.43
N ALA A 62 1.94 -2.02 -7.83
CA ALA A 62 2.40 -3.32 -7.34
C ALA A 62 2.94 -4.21 -8.47
N HIS A 63 2.20 -4.31 -9.57
CA HIS A 63 2.59 -5.13 -10.72
C HIS A 63 3.89 -4.64 -11.35
N ASP A 64 4.01 -3.33 -11.58
CA ASP A 64 5.21 -2.70 -12.13
C ASP A 64 6.43 -2.89 -11.21
N PHE A 65 6.26 -2.73 -9.90
CA PHE A 65 7.32 -2.95 -8.92
C PHE A 65 7.81 -4.40 -8.92
N TRP A 66 6.89 -5.38 -8.86
CA TRP A 66 7.28 -6.78 -8.82
C TRP A 66 7.91 -7.24 -10.13
N LYS A 67 7.45 -6.72 -11.27
CA LYS A 67 8.07 -7.02 -12.54
C LYS A 67 9.47 -6.41 -12.63
N ALA A 68 9.69 -5.18 -12.16
CA ALA A 68 11.02 -4.58 -12.07
C ALA A 68 11.96 -5.37 -11.15
N TYR A 69 11.47 -5.86 -10.01
CA TYR A 69 12.21 -6.74 -9.12
C TYR A 69 12.60 -8.07 -9.80
N GLN A 70 11.67 -8.72 -10.51
CA GLN A 70 11.93 -9.96 -11.25
C GLN A 70 13.02 -9.79 -12.32
N GLU A 71 13.06 -8.63 -12.96
CA GLU A 71 14.06 -8.27 -13.99
C GLU A 71 15.35 -7.71 -13.38
N LYS A 72 15.53 -7.82 -12.06
CA LYS A 72 16.74 -7.42 -11.32
C LYS A 72 17.06 -5.93 -11.45
N ALA A 73 16.05 -5.08 -11.61
CA ALA A 73 16.22 -3.62 -11.65
C ALA A 73 16.74 -3.04 -10.31
N PHE A 74 16.58 -3.77 -9.21
CA PHE A 74 17.02 -3.37 -7.89
C PHE A 74 18.17 -4.24 -7.41
N ARG A 75 19.20 -3.62 -6.82
CA ARG A 75 20.15 -4.36 -6.00
C ARG A 75 19.42 -4.87 -4.77
N THR A 76 19.39 -6.19 -4.58
CA THR A 76 18.69 -6.86 -3.48
C THR A 76 19.45 -8.11 -3.06
N THR A 77 19.59 -8.35 -1.76
CA THR A 77 20.10 -9.62 -1.18
C THR A 77 18.97 -10.55 -0.74
N MET A 78 17.75 -10.02 -0.65
CA MET A 78 16.51 -10.72 -0.36
C MET A 78 15.35 -9.97 -1.01
N LYS A 79 14.18 -10.61 -1.14
CA LYS A 79 12.97 -9.94 -1.63
C LYS A 79 12.73 -8.65 -0.80
N PRO A 80 12.55 -7.47 -1.42
CA PRO A 80 12.21 -6.26 -0.70
C PRO A 80 10.80 -6.37 -0.12
N PHE A 81 10.49 -5.58 0.92
CA PHE A 81 9.14 -5.43 1.43
C PHE A 81 8.37 -4.37 0.62
N LEU A 82 7.16 -4.69 0.17
CA LEU A 82 6.26 -3.72 -0.47
C LEU A 82 4.99 -3.53 0.37
N GLY A 83 4.78 -2.30 0.87
CA GLY A 83 3.61 -1.93 1.68
C GLY A 83 2.67 -0.95 0.98
N TYR A 84 1.39 -0.97 1.38
CA TYR A 84 0.39 0.00 0.94
C TYR A 84 -0.43 0.50 2.13
N ILE A 85 -0.57 1.82 2.26
CA ILE A 85 -1.40 2.45 3.29
C ILE A 85 -2.47 3.28 2.60
N MET A 86 -3.72 3.06 2.98
CA MET A 86 -4.86 3.86 2.51
C MET A 86 -5.52 4.57 3.69
N LEU A 87 -5.59 5.90 3.64
CA LEU A 87 -6.32 6.75 4.58
C LEU A 87 -7.56 7.35 3.91
N LEU A 88 -8.75 6.97 4.36
CA LEU A 88 -10.01 7.49 3.83
C LEU A 88 -10.66 8.47 4.82
N GLU A 89 -11.19 9.58 4.31
CA GLU A 89 -12.01 10.48 5.13
C GLU A 89 -13.23 9.73 5.68
N HIS A 90 -13.43 9.80 6.98
CA HIS A 90 -14.58 9.25 7.68
C HIS A 90 -15.70 10.28 7.67
N ASP A 91 -16.62 10.15 6.71
CA ASP A 91 -17.80 11.02 6.59
C ASP A 91 -19.03 10.20 6.16
N GLU A 92 -20.18 10.85 6.10
CA GLU A 92 -21.43 10.21 5.66
C GLU A 92 -21.31 9.68 4.21
N ALA A 93 -20.61 10.39 3.32
CA ALA A 93 -20.52 10.03 1.92
C ALA A 93 -19.63 8.80 1.66
N SER A 94 -18.59 8.59 2.47
CA SER A 94 -17.66 7.47 2.39
C SER A 94 -18.22 6.21 3.05
N THR A 95 -19.10 6.37 4.05
CA THR A 95 -19.71 5.27 4.82
C THR A 95 -21.08 4.84 4.30
N ARG A 96 -21.80 5.67 3.54
CA ARG A 96 -23.11 5.32 2.98
C ARG A 96 -23.01 4.31 1.83
N PRO A 97 -23.91 3.30 1.78
CA PRO A 97 -24.02 2.39 0.64
C PRO A 97 -24.17 3.11 -0.70
N VAL A 98 -23.48 2.62 -1.73
CA VAL A 98 -23.60 3.13 -3.10
C VAL A 98 -24.10 2.04 -4.04
N ARG A 99 -24.93 2.46 -5.01
CA ARG A 99 -25.56 1.56 -5.98
C ARG A 99 -24.62 1.27 -7.14
N GLU A 100 -24.61 0.01 -7.57
CA GLU A 100 -23.85 -0.44 -8.74
C GLU A 100 -24.71 -0.41 -10.00
N HIS A 101 -24.07 -0.09 -11.13
CA HIS A 101 -24.69 -0.15 -12.45
C HIS A 101 -24.36 -1.49 -13.11
N GLU A 102 -25.37 -2.35 -13.30
CA GLU A 102 -25.21 -3.74 -13.76
C GLU A 102 -26.05 -4.04 -15.01
N PRO A 103 -25.78 -3.37 -16.14
CA PRO A 103 -26.63 -3.46 -17.33
C PRO A 103 -26.54 -4.83 -18.02
N HIS A 104 -25.43 -5.55 -17.83
CA HIS A 104 -25.14 -6.81 -18.53
C HIS A 104 -24.86 -7.98 -17.58
N PHE A 105 -24.00 -7.76 -16.57
CA PHE A 105 -23.56 -8.82 -15.65
C PHE A 105 -23.64 -8.35 -14.21
N LYS A 106 -23.82 -9.31 -13.29
CA LYS A 106 -23.86 -9.01 -11.86
C LYS A 106 -22.45 -8.84 -11.31
N VAL A 107 -22.25 -7.80 -10.51
CA VAL A 107 -21.07 -7.67 -9.65
C VAL A 107 -21.09 -8.76 -8.60
N ARG A 108 -19.92 -9.04 -8.03
CA ARG A 108 -19.81 -9.98 -6.92
C ARG A 108 -20.62 -9.49 -5.71
N SER A 109 -21.14 -10.43 -4.93
CA SER A 109 -22.06 -10.14 -3.82
C SER A 109 -21.46 -9.19 -2.79
N GLU A 110 -20.15 -9.25 -2.55
CA GLU A 110 -19.48 -8.36 -1.60
C GLU A 110 -19.51 -6.87 -1.98
N PHE A 111 -19.77 -6.54 -3.25
CA PHE A 111 -19.88 -5.16 -3.73
C PHE A 111 -21.31 -4.63 -3.71
N LYS A 112 -22.30 -5.49 -3.47
CA LYS A 112 -23.71 -5.09 -3.39
C LYS A 112 -23.94 -4.22 -2.15
N ASN A 113 -24.44 -3.00 -2.37
CA ASN A 113 -24.67 -2.01 -1.30
C ASN A 113 -23.42 -1.71 -0.47
N ALA A 114 -22.22 -1.95 -1.00
CA ALA A 114 -20.99 -1.61 -0.33
C ALA A 114 -20.75 -0.09 -0.40
N SER A 115 -20.45 0.54 0.74
CA SER A 115 -19.95 1.92 0.79
C SER A 115 -18.53 2.02 0.24
N TYR A 116 -18.02 3.23 0.03
CA TYR A 116 -16.61 3.40 -0.39
C TYR A 116 -15.63 2.90 0.68
N ALA A 117 -15.95 3.11 1.96
CA ALA A 117 -15.21 2.52 3.07
C ALA A 117 -15.12 1.00 2.95
N ARG A 118 -16.25 0.32 2.72
CA ARG A 118 -16.26 -1.14 2.54
C ARG A 118 -15.52 -1.57 1.28
N ARG A 119 -15.61 -0.81 0.18
CA ARG A 119 -14.89 -1.12 -1.06
C ARG A 119 -13.37 -0.98 -0.89
N TYR A 120 -12.89 0.02 -0.15
CA TYR A 120 -11.46 0.15 0.18
C TYR A 120 -10.95 -0.95 1.10
N GLU A 121 -11.74 -1.32 2.12
CA GLU A 121 -11.44 -2.45 2.99
C GLU A 121 -11.29 -3.74 2.16
N LEU A 122 -12.28 -4.07 1.32
CA LEU A 122 -12.24 -5.21 0.41
C LEU A 122 -11.05 -5.18 -0.55
N PHE A 123 -10.70 -3.99 -1.06
CA PHE A 123 -9.54 -3.84 -1.93
C PHE A 123 -8.24 -4.15 -1.18
N CYS A 124 -8.03 -3.57 0.00
CA CYS A 124 -6.82 -3.76 0.79
C CYS A 124 -6.67 -5.23 1.24
N GLU A 125 -7.76 -5.89 1.62
CA GLU A 125 -7.79 -7.33 1.93
C GLU A 125 -7.35 -8.17 0.73
N LYS A 126 -7.94 -7.90 -0.45
CA LYS A 126 -7.61 -8.63 -1.69
C LYS A 126 -6.17 -8.38 -2.11
N ALA A 127 -5.72 -7.13 -2.07
CA ALA A 127 -4.36 -6.77 -2.48
C ALA A 127 -3.29 -7.41 -1.57
N PHE A 128 -3.57 -7.57 -0.29
CA PHE A 128 -2.74 -8.35 0.63
C PHE A 128 -2.78 -9.86 0.30
N ARG A 129 -3.98 -10.45 0.19
CA ARG A 129 -4.16 -11.90 0.01
C ARG A 129 -3.65 -12.41 -1.35
N GLU A 130 -3.74 -11.60 -2.39
CA GLU A 130 -3.21 -11.91 -3.72
C GLU A 130 -1.69 -11.64 -3.83
N GLY A 131 -1.05 -11.16 -2.76
CA GLY A 131 0.38 -10.88 -2.74
C GLY A 131 0.80 -9.69 -3.61
N LEU A 132 -0.13 -8.80 -3.96
CA LEU A 132 0.21 -7.53 -4.61
C LEU A 132 1.09 -6.69 -3.67
N TYR A 133 0.76 -6.70 -2.38
CA TYR A 133 1.55 -6.08 -1.32
C TYR A 133 1.86 -7.11 -0.25
N ASP A 134 3.05 -7.02 0.37
CA ASP A 134 3.41 -7.88 1.50
C ASP A 134 2.60 -7.52 2.76
N ALA A 135 2.12 -6.28 2.87
CA ALA A 135 1.14 -5.85 3.85
C ALA A 135 0.35 -4.62 3.37
N THR A 136 -0.92 -4.55 3.75
CA THR A 136 -1.77 -3.37 3.53
C THR A 136 -2.29 -2.85 4.87
N ALA A 137 -2.48 -1.53 4.98
CA ALA A 137 -3.17 -0.91 6.10
C ALA A 137 -4.29 0.00 5.60
N PHE A 138 -5.45 -0.08 6.25
CA PHE A 138 -6.60 0.75 5.92
C PHE A 138 -7.08 1.51 7.15
N LEU A 139 -7.02 2.83 7.05
CA LEU A 139 -7.33 3.77 8.13
C LEU A 139 -8.46 4.68 7.66
N MET A 140 -9.30 5.10 8.60
CA MET A 140 -10.27 6.16 8.36
C MET A 140 -10.16 7.24 9.42
N SER A 141 -10.37 8.50 9.03
CA SER A 141 -10.25 9.62 9.97
C SER A 141 -11.16 10.77 9.58
N GLU A 142 -11.75 11.45 10.56
CA GLU A 142 -12.56 12.64 10.31
C GLU A 142 -11.64 13.82 9.96
N LYS A 143 -12.14 14.77 9.17
CA LYS A 143 -11.35 15.88 8.67
C LYS A 143 -10.68 16.72 9.76
N ASP A 144 -11.44 17.00 10.83
CA ASP A 144 -10.98 17.90 11.89
C ASP A 144 -10.16 17.12 12.94
N SER A 145 -10.69 16.02 13.48
CA SER A 145 -9.98 15.25 14.51
C SER A 145 -8.77 14.47 13.97
N GLY A 146 -8.74 14.20 12.67
CA GLY A 146 -7.58 13.60 12.00
C GLY A 146 -6.32 14.44 12.05
N LEU A 147 -6.44 15.77 12.19
CA LEU A 147 -5.29 16.66 12.37
C LEU A 147 -4.59 16.42 13.72
N ASP A 148 -5.32 15.93 14.71
CA ASP A 148 -4.81 15.54 16.03
C ASP A 148 -4.31 14.08 16.06
N GLY A 149 -4.30 13.41 14.90
CA GLY A 149 -3.87 12.02 14.76
C GLY A 149 -4.94 11.01 15.16
N GLU A 150 -6.20 11.42 15.30
CA GLU A 150 -7.30 10.49 15.54
C GLU A 150 -7.64 9.71 14.27
N TYR A 151 -7.76 8.39 14.38
CA TYR A 151 -8.19 7.54 13.29
C TYR A 151 -8.85 6.28 13.83
N ILE A 152 -9.60 5.60 12.96
CA ILE A 152 -10.17 4.28 13.20
C ILE A 152 -9.59 3.27 12.22
N GLU A 153 -9.56 2.01 12.65
CA GLU A 153 -9.14 0.86 11.85
C GLU A 153 -10.35 -0.07 11.69
N PRO A 154 -11.09 -0.01 10.57
CA PRO A 154 -12.34 -0.78 10.42
C PRO A 154 -12.09 -2.30 10.34
N SER A 155 -10.87 -2.73 10.00
CA SER A 155 -10.48 -4.14 9.96
C SER A 155 -9.25 -4.39 10.81
N LYS A 156 -9.34 -5.39 11.70
CA LYS A 156 -8.20 -5.85 12.53
C LYS A 156 -7.08 -6.48 11.69
N GLU A 157 -7.42 -7.05 10.52
CA GLU A 157 -6.43 -7.61 9.58
C GLU A 157 -5.61 -6.49 8.95
N LEU A 158 -6.26 -5.37 8.63
CA LEU A 158 -5.67 -4.19 7.98
C LEU A 158 -5.16 -3.13 8.97
N ALA A 159 -4.98 -3.49 10.23
CA ALA A 159 -4.46 -2.59 11.24
C ALA A 159 -3.02 -2.14 10.91
N PHE A 160 -2.70 -0.87 11.11
CA PHE A 160 -1.37 -0.31 10.85
C PHE A 160 -0.27 -1.07 11.59
N LYS A 161 -0.55 -1.51 12.82
CA LYS A 161 0.39 -2.32 13.61
C LYS A 161 0.81 -3.62 12.93
N ASN A 162 -0.06 -4.23 12.12
CA ASN A 162 0.28 -5.48 11.41
C ASN A 162 1.26 -5.19 10.27
N LEU A 163 1.03 -4.10 9.53
CA LEU A 163 1.97 -3.61 8.51
C LEU A 163 3.32 -3.25 9.14
N ALA A 164 3.31 -2.52 10.25
CA ALA A 164 4.53 -2.16 10.97
C ALA A 164 5.29 -3.39 11.47
N ALA A 165 4.60 -4.39 12.01
CA ALA A 165 5.20 -5.66 12.44
C ALA A 165 5.82 -6.43 11.25
N ALA A 166 5.14 -6.47 10.10
CA ALA A 166 5.66 -7.13 8.90
C ALA A 166 6.93 -6.43 8.37
N LEU A 167 6.93 -5.09 8.33
CA LEU A 167 8.10 -4.29 7.97
C LEU A 167 9.26 -4.52 8.95
N TYR A 168 8.98 -4.51 10.26
CA TYR A 168 9.98 -4.77 11.30
C TYR A 168 10.58 -6.17 11.16
N GLY A 169 9.75 -7.17 10.86
CA GLY A 169 10.19 -8.53 10.54
C GLY A 169 11.15 -8.58 9.35
N ARG A 170 10.88 -7.81 8.28
CA ARG A 170 11.79 -7.68 7.13
C ARG A 170 13.14 -7.09 7.55
N ALA A 171 13.12 -6.02 8.35
CA ALA A 171 14.33 -5.37 8.83
C ALA A 171 15.21 -6.32 9.68
N ILE A 172 14.60 -7.07 10.61
CA ILE A 172 15.33 -8.08 11.41
C ILE A 172 15.96 -9.15 10.51
N ALA A 173 15.19 -9.67 9.54
CA ALA A 173 15.67 -10.71 8.65
C ALA A 173 16.90 -10.23 7.84
N TYR A 174 16.85 -8.99 7.36
CA TYR A 174 17.97 -8.37 6.66
C TYR A 174 19.21 -8.22 7.56
N CYS A 175 19.05 -7.72 8.79
CA CYS A 175 20.16 -7.58 9.74
C CYS A 175 20.83 -8.92 10.04
N ARG A 176 20.05 -10.00 10.20
CA ARG A 176 20.57 -11.35 10.44
C ARG A 176 21.32 -11.91 9.24
N GLN A 177 20.79 -11.72 8.02
CA GLN A 177 21.47 -12.14 6.80
C GLN A 177 22.84 -11.44 6.67
N ARG A 178 22.89 -10.13 6.93
CA ARG A 178 24.14 -9.35 6.93
C ARG A 178 25.15 -9.88 7.96
N GLY A 179 24.71 -10.18 9.19
CA GLY A 179 25.58 -10.71 10.24
C GLY A 179 26.25 -12.04 9.87
N ASN A 180 25.54 -12.90 9.14
CA ASN A 180 26.09 -14.19 8.69
C ASN A 180 27.04 -14.06 7.49
N SER A 181 26.92 -13.01 6.68
CA SER A 181 27.80 -12.78 5.52
C SER A 181 29.18 -12.20 5.89
N GLY A 182 29.41 -11.83 7.16
CA GLY A 182 30.71 -11.33 7.65
C GLY A 182 31.65 -12.41 8.19
N HIS A 183 31.34 -13.69 8.00
CA HIS A 183 32.12 -14.85 8.50
C HIS A 183 32.55 -15.82 7.38
N ILE A 184 32.71 -15.31 6.15
CA ILE A 184 33.27 -16.06 5.01
C ILE A 184 34.46 -15.29 4.46
#